data_AF-A0A4Q3N436-F1
#
_entry.id   AF-A0A4Q3N436-F1
#
_cell.length_a   1.000
_cell.length_b   1.000
_cell.length_c   1.000
_cell.angle_alpha   90.00
_cell.angle_beta   90.00
_cell.angle_gamma   90.00
#
_symmetry.space_group_name_H-M   'P 1'
#
loop_
_entity.id
_entity.type
_entity.pdbx_description
1 polymer ?
#
loop_
_entity_poly.entity_id
_entity_poly.type
_entity_poly.pdbx_seq_one_letter_code
_entity_poly.pdbx_strand_id
1 'polypeptide(L)'
;MVIDSSRWQAVGMAASQSVNVAFDGVAGRRVGRPGEYLSRPGFWHGGAGIAACWYGGAAGIAMALRRVLGGAQNHEGNAFRLAALGKTELALQETAATLLQAAAWIDEHPLRDASRVALTARLSAERCAKLVIDEVGKAMGAAPFCLDAEFAQAVADLPVFIRQSHAERDFAALGERSLQQEDAAWTL
;
A
#
# COMPACT_ATOMS: atom_id res chain seq x y z
N MET A 1 3.42 -6.02 -32.91
CA MET A 1 2.94 -5.65 -31.56
C MET A 1 1.60 -4.95 -31.73
N VAL A 2 0.58 -5.37 -30.98
CA VAL A 2 -0.74 -4.73 -30.96
C VAL A 2 -1.01 -4.21 -29.55
N ILE A 3 -1.53 -2.99 -29.43
CA ILE A 3 -1.91 -2.38 -28.15
C ILE A 3 -3.45 -2.29 -28.10
N ASP A 4 -4.04 -2.82 -27.03
CA ASP A 4 -5.49 -2.81 -26.80
C ASP A 4 -5.80 -2.14 -25.45
N SER A 5 -6.40 -0.94 -25.52
CA SER A 5 -6.85 -0.16 -24.35
C SER A 5 -8.31 -0.42 -23.98
N SER A 6 -9.05 -1.20 -24.76
CA SER A 6 -10.48 -1.46 -24.52
C SER A 6 -10.74 -2.52 -23.45
N ARG A 7 -9.77 -3.41 -23.20
CA ARG A 7 -9.91 -4.51 -22.24
C ARG A 7 -9.68 -4.12 -20.78
N TRP A 8 -8.83 -3.11 -20.52
CA TRP A 8 -8.49 -2.67 -19.17
C TRP A 8 -9.26 -1.39 -18.80
N GLN A 9 -10.50 -1.57 -18.33
CA GLN A 9 -11.40 -0.47 -17.96
C GLN A 9 -11.28 -0.11 -16.48
N ALA A 10 -10.08 0.30 -16.05
CA ALA A 10 -9.80 0.67 -14.68
C ALA A 10 -10.50 2.00 -14.30
N VAL A 11 -11.47 1.94 -13.37
CA VAL A 11 -12.04 3.14 -12.73
C VAL A 11 -11.07 3.71 -11.70
N GLY A 12 -10.60 2.85 -10.79
CA GLY A 12 -9.48 3.15 -9.89
C GLY A 12 -8.15 2.94 -10.59
N MET A 13 -7.18 3.83 -10.35
CA MET A 13 -5.88 3.89 -11.00
C MET A 13 -5.98 4.10 -12.53
N ALA A 14 -7.04 4.75 -13.01
CA ALA A 14 -7.25 5.02 -14.44
C ALA A 14 -6.07 5.76 -15.09
N ALA A 15 -5.46 6.69 -14.35
CA ALA A 15 -4.30 7.45 -14.79
C ALA A 15 -3.01 6.61 -14.97
N SER A 16 -2.99 5.36 -14.52
CA SER A 16 -1.88 4.43 -14.79
C SER A 16 -1.73 4.09 -16.28
N GLN A 17 -2.79 4.33 -17.07
CA GLN A 17 -2.82 4.03 -18.51
C GLN A 17 -2.40 2.59 -18.83
N SER A 18 -2.81 1.66 -17.97
CA SER A 18 -2.54 0.23 -18.16
C SER A 18 -3.28 -0.28 -19.40
N VAL A 19 -2.57 -1.00 -20.26
CA VAL A 19 -3.08 -1.52 -21.54
C VAL A 19 -2.64 -2.95 -21.76
N ASN A 20 -3.38 -3.69 -22.56
CA ASN A 20 -2.96 -5.00 -23.03
C ASN A 20 -2.05 -4.85 -24.25
N VAL A 21 -0.98 -5.64 -24.29
CA VAL A 21 -0.05 -5.69 -25.42
C VAL A 21 0.13 -7.12 -25.91
N ALA A 22 -0.02 -7.33 -27.21
CA ALA A 22 0.22 -8.62 -27.87
C ALA A 22 1.49 -8.54 -28.72
N PHE A 23 2.37 -9.50 -28.50
CA PHE A 23 3.64 -9.65 -29.23
C PHE A 23 3.57 -10.92 -30.08
N ASP A 24 3.73 -10.76 -31.39
CA ASP A 24 3.78 -11.86 -32.35
C ASP A 24 4.95 -11.61 -33.31
N GLY A 25 5.83 -12.60 -33.46
CA GLY A 25 7.02 -12.54 -34.31
C GLY A 25 7.99 -11.37 -34.04
N VAL A 26 7.91 -10.71 -32.88
CA VAL A 26 8.72 -9.52 -32.59
C VAL A 26 10.15 -9.91 -32.17
N ALA A 27 11.13 -9.14 -32.64
CA ALA A 27 12.51 -9.29 -32.18
C ALA A 27 12.66 -8.77 -30.75
N GLY A 28 13.16 -9.63 -29.84
CA GLY A 28 13.49 -9.27 -28.47
C GLY A 28 15.00 -9.17 -28.26
N ARG A 29 15.44 -8.22 -27.42
CA ARG A 29 16.82 -8.15 -26.92
C ARG A 29 16.87 -8.70 -25.50
N ARG A 30 17.68 -9.74 -25.27
CA ARG A 30 17.86 -10.33 -23.94
C ARG A 30 18.51 -9.31 -23.01
N VAL A 31 17.94 -9.14 -21.82
CA VAL A 31 18.50 -8.35 -20.71
C VAL A 31 18.71 -9.30 -19.53
N GLY A 32 19.97 -9.47 -19.11
CA GLY A 32 20.34 -10.39 -18.03
C GLY A 32 20.12 -11.87 -18.32
N ARG A 33 20.20 -12.68 -17.27
CA ARG A 33 19.92 -14.11 -17.22
C ARG A 33 18.53 -14.38 -16.62
N PRO A 34 17.94 -15.56 -16.87
CA PRO A 34 16.71 -15.97 -16.20
C PRO A 34 16.85 -15.83 -14.67
N GLY A 35 15.87 -15.19 -14.02
CA GLY A 35 15.84 -14.97 -12.58
C GLY A 35 16.70 -13.81 -12.04
N GLU A 36 17.65 -13.29 -12.82
CA GLU A 36 18.61 -12.27 -12.35
C GLU A 36 17.93 -10.99 -11.82
N TYR A 37 16.84 -10.58 -12.47
CA TYR A 37 16.05 -9.42 -12.03
C TYR A 37 15.40 -9.65 -10.65
N LEU A 38 14.87 -10.85 -10.40
CA LEU A 38 14.16 -11.17 -9.16
C LEU A 38 15.14 -11.44 -8.00
N SER A 39 16.36 -11.90 -8.29
CA SER A 39 17.38 -12.18 -7.28
C SER A 39 18.16 -10.93 -6.83
N ARG A 40 17.99 -9.78 -7.49
CA ARG A 40 18.72 -8.57 -7.12
C ARG A 40 18.21 -8.02 -5.78
N PRO A 41 19.07 -7.50 -4.88
CA PRO A 41 18.61 -6.88 -3.63
C PRO A 41 17.57 -5.76 -3.86
N GLY A 42 17.82 -4.94 -4.88
CA GLY A 42 16.93 -3.84 -5.28
C GLY A 42 15.55 -4.25 -5.81
N PHE A 43 15.23 -5.55 -5.93
CA PHE A 43 13.86 -6.00 -6.18
C PHE A 43 13.00 -5.79 -4.92
N TRP A 44 13.48 -6.26 -3.77
CA TRP A 44 12.80 -6.11 -2.50
C TRP A 44 12.80 -4.68 -1.99
N HIS A 45 13.82 -3.87 -2.33
CA HIS A 45 13.81 -2.44 -2.01
C HIS A 45 12.65 -1.73 -2.73
N GLY A 46 12.43 -2.03 -4.00
CA GLY A 46 11.28 -1.53 -4.75
C GLY A 46 9.95 -2.02 -4.16
N GLY A 47 9.92 -3.28 -3.71
CA GLY A 47 8.79 -3.86 -2.99
C GLY A 47 8.46 -3.15 -1.67
N ALA A 48 9.47 -2.71 -0.91
CA ALA A 48 9.27 -1.88 0.28
C ALA A 48 8.84 -0.46 -0.09
N GLY A 49 9.43 0.14 -1.13
CA GLY A 49 9.11 1.49 -1.60
C GLY A 49 7.64 1.67 -1.98
N ILE A 50 7.03 0.68 -2.64
CA ILE A 50 5.61 0.75 -3.00
C ILE A 50 4.67 0.76 -1.77
N ALA A 51 5.09 0.16 -0.65
CA ALA A 51 4.34 0.22 0.60
C ALA A 51 4.21 1.67 1.14
N ALA A 52 5.26 2.49 0.95
CA ALA A 52 5.21 3.91 1.30
C ALA A 52 4.20 4.69 0.42
N CYS A 53 4.07 4.33 -0.85
CA CYS A 53 3.05 4.91 -1.73
C CYS A 53 1.63 4.56 -1.27
N TRP A 54 1.38 3.31 -0.85
CA TRP A 54 0.09 2.90 -0.29
C TRP A 54 -0.23 3.63 1.01
N TYR A 55 0.77 3.76 1.89
CA TYR A 55 0.67 4.57 3.10
C TYR A 55 0.30 6.02 2.79
N GLY A 56 0.92 6.63 1.79
CA GLY A 56 0.59 7.99 1.35
C GLY A 56 -0.87 8.13 0.90
N GLY A 57 -1.38 7.15 0.15
CA GLY A 57 -2.79 7.10 -0.23
C GLY A 57 -3.73 6.98 0.98
N ALA A 58 -3.40 6.11 1.93
CA ALA A 58 -4.15 5.98 3.18
C ALA A 58 -4.14 7.28 4.01
N ALA A 59 -2.96 7.88 4.19
CA ALA A 59 -2.80 9.15 4.91
C ALA A 59 -3.63 10.28 4.27
N GLY A 60 -3.67 10.35 2.94
CA GLY A 60 -4.51 11.31 2.21
C GLY A 60 -6.00 11.16 2.50
N ILE A 61 -6.50 9.93 2.53
CA ILE A 61 -7.90 9.62 2.87
C ILE A 61 -8.19 9.99 4.34
N ALA A 62 -7.33 9.59 5.29
CA ALA A 62 -7.48 9.94 6.70
C ALA A 62 -7.46 11.46 6.94
N MET A 63 -6.64 12.19 6.18
CA MET A 63 -6.56 13.65 6.25
C MET A 63 -7.89 14.32 5.89
N ALA A 64 -8.71 13.72 5.02
CA ALA A 64 -10.05 14.25 4.71
C ALA A 64 -10.97 14.22 5.95
N LEU A 65 -10.98 13.11 6.69
CA LEU A 65 -11.73 13.01 7.95
C LEU A 65 -11.22 14.01 9.00
N ARG A 66 -9.89 14.13 9.13
CA ARG A 66 -9.26 15.09 10.05
C ARG A 66 -9.66 16.54 9.73
N ARG A 67 -9.71 16.92 8.45
CA ARG A 67 -10.15 18.26 8.02
C ARG A 67 -11.60 18.54 8.39
N VAL A 68 -12.51 17.58 8.19
CA VAL A 68 -13.92 17.73 8.58
C VAL A 68 -14.07 17.91 10.09
N LEU A 69 -13.32 17.15 10.90
CA LEU A 69 -13.37 17.25 12.36
C LEU A 69 -12.69 18.51 12.90
N GLY A 70 -11.61 18.97 12.27
CA GLY A 70 -10.90 20.18 12.68
C GLY A 70 -11.73 21.47 12.58
N GLY A 71 -12.80 21.47 11.77
CA GLY A 71 -13.76 22.57 11.67
C GLY A 71 -14.96 22.45 12.62
N ALA A 72 -15.10 21.34 13.36
CA ALA A 72 -16.27 21.08 14.19
C ALA A 72 -16.12 21.68 15.60
N GLN A 73 -17.08 22.51 16.01
CA GLN A 73 -17.11 23.13 17.34
C GLN A 73 -17.58 22.15 18.45
N ASN A 74 -18.39 21.14 18.09
CA ASN A 74 -18.96 20.18 19.05
C ASN A 74 -18.34 18.78 18.90
N HIS A 75 -17.47 18.41 19.84
CA HIS A 75 -16.78 17.13 19.84
C HIS A 75 -17.65 15.98 20.39
N GLU A 76 -18.55 16.25 21.33
CA GLU A 76 -19.45 15.23 21.90
C GLU A 76 -20.43 14.68 20.86
N GLY A 77 -20.96 15.54 20.00
CA GLY A 77 -21.82 15.13 18.87
C GLY A 77 -21.08 14.33 17.77
N ASN A 78 -19.76 14.19 17.86
CA ASN A 78 -18.90 13.56 16.86
C ASN A 78 -18.13 12.34 17.40
N ALA A 79 -18.51 11.76 18.54
CA ALA A 79 -17.78 10.67 19.19
C ALA A 79 -17.42 9.50 18.25
N PHE A 80 -18.34 9.06 17.39
CA PHE A 80 -18.08 7.99 16.42
C PHE A 80 -17.03 8.37 15.35
N ARG A 81 -17.03 9.63 14.90
CA ARG A 81 -16.04 10.13 13.94
C ARG A 81 -14.68 10.31 14.58
N LEU A 82 -14.63 10.76 15.83
CA LEU A 82 -13.40 10.84 16.62
C LEU A 82 -12.82 9.45 16.88
N ALA A 83 -13.66 8.45 17.14
CA ALA A 83 -13.23 7.06 17.27
C ALA A 83 -12.63 6.52 15.96
N ALA A 84 -13.27 6.78 14.82
CA ALA A 84 -12.71 6.43 13.51
C ALA A 84 -11.36 7.12 13.28
N LEU A 85 -11.27 8.43 13.55
CA LEU A 85 -10.01 9.17 13.43
C LEU A 85 -8.91 8.57 14.31
N GLY A 86 -9.21 8.24 15.57
CA GLY A 86 -8.25 7.61 16.49
C GLY A 86 -7.74 6.26 16.00
N LYS A 87 -8.62 5.40 15.46
CA LYS A 87 -8.20 4.13 14.85
C LYS A 87 -7.30 4.34 13.63
N THR A 88 -7.62 5.32 12.79
CA THR A 88 -6.80 5.65 11.61
C THR A 88 -5.44 6.22 12.00
N GLU A 89 -5.39 7.08 13.02
CA GLU A 89 -4.16 7.66 13.54
C GLU A 89 -3.22 6.57 14.08
N LEU A 90 -3.75 5.64 14.89
CA LEU A 90 -2.97 4.52 15.42
C LEU A 90 -2.39 3.66 14.28
N ALA A 91 -3.24 3.23 13.34
CA ALA A 91 -2.81 2.39 12.23
C ALA A 91 -1.76 3.08 11.34
N LEU A 92 -1.89 4.39 11.11
CA LEU A 92 -0.92 5.18 10.36
C LEU A 92 0.40 5.30 11.12
N GLN A 93 0.39 5.59 12.42
CA GLN A 93 1.61 5.70 13.23
C GLN A 93 2.38 4.38 13.29
N GLU A 94 1.70 3.25 13.54
CA GLU A 94 2.32 1.91 13.54
C GLU A 94 2.95 1.57 12.19
N THR A 95 2.25 1.89 11.10
CA THR A 95 2.73 1.66 9.73
C THR A 95 3.91 2.55 9.40
N ALA A 96 3.86 3.83 9.77
CA ALA A 96 4.95 4.78 9.56
C ALA A 96 6.22 4.32 10.27
N ALA A 97 6.12 3.90 11.53
CA ALA A 97 7.24 3.34 12.27
C ALA A 97 7.83 2.11 11.56
N THR A 98 6.97 1.20 11.08
CA THR A 98 7.38 0.02 10.30
C THR A 98 8.12 0.41 9.01
N LEU A 99 7.62 1.41 8.27
CA LEU A 99 8.23 1.89 7.03
C LEU A 99 9.59 2.56 7.27
N LEU A 100 9.70 3.37 8.32
CA LEU A 100 10.96 4.01 8.70
C LEU A 100 12.00 2.99 9.13
N GLN A 101 11.60 1.99 9.92
CA GLN A 101 12.49 0.89 10.29
C GLN A 101 12.95 0.10 9.06
N ALA A 102 12.04 -0.17 8.12
CA ALA A 102 12.37 -0.86 6.88
C ALA A 102 13.36 -0.07 6.02
N ALA A 103 13.15 1.24 5.88
CA ALA A 103 14.06 2.13 5.15
C ALA A 103 15.45 2.14 5.78
N ALA A 104 15.54 2.36 7.10
CA ALA A 104 16.81 2.35 7.82
C ALA A 104 17.56 1.02 7.68
N TRP A 105 16.85 -0.11 7.81
CA TRP A 105 17.46 -1.43 7.64
C TRP A 105 18.00 -1.64 6.23
N ILE A 106 17.24 -1.24 5.20
CA ILE A 106 17.65 -1.35 3.79
C ILE A 106 18.88 -0.48 3.50
N ASP A 107 18.90 0.74 4.02
CA ASP A 107 20.02 1.68 3.83
C ASP A 107 21.30 1.17 4.50
N GLU A 108 21.20 0.55 5.68
CA GLU A 108 22.32 -0.07 6.38
C GLU A 108 22.76 -1.41 5.74
N HIS A 109 21.84 -2.14 5.11
CA HIS A 109 22.07 -3.49 4.58
C HIS A 109 21.70 -3.64 3.09
N PRO A 110 22.21 -2.80 2.18
CA PRO A 110 21.71 -2.69 0.80
C PRO A 110 21.95 -3.93 -0.07
N LEU A 111 22.77 -4.87 0.39
CA LEU A 111 23.09 -6.12 -0.31
C LEU A 111 22.50 -7.37 0.37
N ARG A 112 21.90 -7.25 1.55
CA ARG A 112 21.28 -8.39 2.25
C ARG A 112 19.88 -8.66 1.68
N ASP A 113 19.36 -9.85 1.97
CA ASP A 113 17.99 -10.18 1.59
C ASP A 113 16.98 -9.36 2.41
N ALA A 114 16.39 -8.35 1.79
CA ALA A 114 15.37 -7.49 2.38
C ALA A 114 13.96 -8.11 2.33
N SER A 115 13.78 -9.34 1.87
CA SER A 115 12.46 -9.96 1.65
C SER A 115 11.55 -9.88 2.87
N ARG A 116 12.04 -10.24 4.06
CA ARG A 116 11.27 -10.17 5.31
C ARG A 116 10.87 -8.74 5.67
N VAL A 117 11.81 -7.81 5.57
CA VAL A 117 11.60 -6.39 5.89
C VAL A 117 10.59 -5.76 4.93
N ALA A 118 10.74 -6.02 3.63
CA ALA A 118 9.84 -5.55 2.58
C ALA A 118 8.43 -6.13 2.74
N LEU A 119 8.30 -7.43 3.02
CA LEU A 119 7.00 -8.08 3.26
C LEU A 119 6.30 -7.49 4.48
N THR A 120 7.00 -7.29 5.59
CA THR A 120 6.45 -6.65 6.80
C THR A 120 5.93 -5.24 6.50
N ALA A 121 6.72 -4.42 5.81
CA ALA A 121 6.32 -3.07 5.40
C ALA A 121 5.07 -3.08 4.51
N ARG A 122 5.05 -3.94 3.50
CA ARG A 122 3.91 -4.09 2.56
C ARG A 122 2.63 -4.54 3.25
N LEU A 123 2.71 -5.57 4.07
CA LEU A 123 1.55 -6.11 4.79
C LEU A 123 1.01 -5.13 5.83
N SER A 124 1.90 -4.39 6.50
CA SER A 124 1.52 -3.31 7.41
C SER A 124 0.77 -2.19 6.67
N ALA A 125 1.33 -1.71 5.56
CA ALA A 125 0.70 -0.68 4.75
C ALA A 125 -0.62 -1.12 4.10
N GLU A 126 -0.73 -2.36 3.63
CA GLU A 126 -1.98 -2.90 3.09
C GLU A 126 -3.07 -2.94 4.18
N ARG A 127 -2.75 -3.45 5.38
CA ARG A 127 -3.69 -3.50 6.51
C ARG A 127 -4.14 -2.09 6.92
N CYS A 128 -3.21 -1.15 7.01
CA CYS A 128 -3.49 0.26 7.29
C CYS A 128 -4.44 0.85 6.24
N ALA A 129 -4.14 0.70 4.95
CA ALA A 129 -4.98 1.19 3.87
C ALA A 129 -6.41 0.65 3.94
N LYS A 130 -6.56 -0.67 4.15
CA LYS A 130 -7.89 -1.31 4.30
C LYS A 130 -8.67 -0.74 5.48
N LEU A 131 -8.02 -0.59 6.64
CA LEU A 131 -8.64 -0.03 7.84
C LEU A 131 -9.06 1.43 7.61
N VAL A 132 -8.18 2.24 7.02
CA VAL A 132 -8.45 3.65 6.77
C VAL A 132 -9.62 3.84 5.81
N ILE A 133 -9.66 3.10 4.70
CA ILE A 133 -10.79 3.16 3.75
C ILE A 133 -12.12 2.86 4.46
N ASP A 134 -12.14 1.81 5.29
CA ASP A 134 -13.35 1.36 5.97
C ASP A 134 -13.80 2.35 7.07
N GLU A 135 -12.91 2.74 7.97
CA GLU A 135 -13.23 3.64 9.09
C GLU A 135 -13.57 5.05 8.61
N VAL A 136 -12.82 5.59 7.65
CA VAL A 136 -13.11 6.93 7.09
C VAL A 136 -14.40 6.89 6.28
N GLY A 137 -14.62 5.88 5.45
CA GLY A 137 -15.85 5.74 4.67
C GLY A 137 -17.10 5.72 5.55
N LYS A 138 -17.07 4.95 6.64
CA LYS A 138 -18.15 4.90 7.63
C LYS A 138 -18.37 6.23 8.35
N ALA A 139 -17.29 6.89 8.76
CA ALA A 139 -17.36 8.15 9.51
C ALA A 139 -17.86 9.33 8.66
N MET A 140 -17.53 9.33 7.37
CA MET A 140 -17.83 10.40 6.42
C MET A 140 -19.21 10.23 5.76
N GLY A 141 -19.72 9.00 5.67
CA GLY A 141 -20.97 8.70 4.98
C GLY A 141 -20.86 8.90 3.46
N ALA A 142 -22.00 8.88 2.76
CA ALA A 142 -22.02 8.88 1.29
C ALA A 142 -21.66 10.22 0.64
N ALA A 143 -21.82 11.35 1.33
CA ALA A 143 -21.72 12.67 0.71
C ALA A 143 -20.33 12.95 0.08
N PRO A 144 -19.18 12.68 0.76
CA PRO A 144 -17.87 12.90 0.15
C PRO A 144 -17.60 12.02 -1.08
N PHE A 145 -18.18 10.82 -1.16
CA PHE A 145 -18.07 9.98 -2.35
C PHE A 145 -18.76 10.58 -3.58
N CYS A 146 -19.71 11.49 -3.38
CA CYS A 146 -20.52 12.06 -4.47
C CYS A 146 -20.16 13.52 -4.76
N LEU A 147 -19.61 14.23 -3.79
CA LEU A 147 -19.42 15.69 -3.85
C LEU A 147 -17.95 16.12 -3.81
N ASP A 148 -17.04 15.23 -3.44
CA ASP A 148 -15.60 15.48 -3.42
C ASP A 148 -14.91 14.50 -4.38
N ALA A 149 -14.58 15.00 -5.57
CA ALA A 149 -13.97 14.18 -6.62
C ALA A 149 -12.58 13.66 -6.22
N GLU A 150 -11.81 14.43 -5.45
CA GLU A 150 -10.47 14.01 -5.00
C GLU A 150 -10.59 12.86 -4.00
N PHE A 151 -11.50 12.98 -3.04
CA PHE A 151 -11.79 11.91 -2.07
C PHE A 151 -12.31 10.65 -2.76
N ALA A 152 -13.30 10.80 -3.66
CA ALA A 152 -13.87 9.69 -4.40
C ALA A 152 -12.81 8.97 -5.25
N GLN A 153 -11.93 9.72 -5.93
CA GLN A 153 -10.83 9.16 -6.70
C GLN A 153 -9.84 8.41 -5.81
N ALA A 154 -9.42 8.99 -4.68
CA ALA A 154 -8.48 8.33 -3.77
C ALA A 154 -9.04 7.00 -3.23
N VAL A 155 -10.33 6.97 -2.87
CA VAL A 155 -11.01 5.75 -2.39
C VAL A 155 -11.28 4.75 -3.52
N ALA A 156 -11.35 5.18 -4.79
CA ALA A 156 -11.40 4.27 -5.94
C ALA A 156 -10.02 3.69 -6.30
N ASP A 157 -8.96 4.51 -6.22
CA ASP A 157 -7.59 4.17 -6.61
C ASP A 157 -6.92 3.21 -5.64
N LEU A 158 -6.98 3.54 -4.34
CA LEU A 158 -6.21 2.81 -3.33
C LEU A 158 -6.56 1.31 -3.27
N PRO A 159 -7.84 0.88 -3.34
CA PRO A 159 -8.19 -0.54 -3.40
C PRO A 159 -7.56 -1.29 -4.58
N VAL A 160 -7.43 -0.65 -5.75
CA VAL A 160 -6.76 -1.24 -6.92
C VAL A 160 -5.26 -1.28 -6.68
N PHE A 161 -4.69 -0.17 -6.19
CA PHE A 161 -3.25 -0.04 -6.02
C PHE A 161 -2.67 -1.07 -5.04
N ILE A 162 -3.37 -1.33 -3.93
CA ILE A 162 -2.94 -2.32 -2.92
C ILE A 162 -3.11 -3.78 -3.38
N ARG A 163 -3.78 -4.06 -4.52
CA ARG A 163 -3.81 -5.43 -5.11
C ARG A 163 -2.49 -5.86 -5.74
N GLN A 164 -1.49 -4.97 -5.77
CA GLN A 164 -0.10 -5.36 -5.98
C GLN A 164 0.49 -6.10 -4.76
N SER A 165 -0.20 -6.10 -3.61
CA SER A 165 -0.01 -7.10 -2.54
C SER A 165 -0.71 -8.41 -2.91
N HIS A 166 -0.04 -9.54 -2.66
CA HIS A 166 -0.62 -10.86 -2.96
C HIS A 166 -1.41 -11.47 -1.80
N ALA A 167 -1.84 -10.64 -0.84
CA ALA A 167 -2.64 -11.02 0.32
C ALA A 167 -2.03 -12.22 1.07
N GLU A 168 -2.75 -13.34 1.18
CA GLU A 168 -2.30 -14.51 1.95
C GLU A 168 -1.00 -15.14 1.45
N ARG A 169 -0.66 -14.95 0.17
CA ARG A 169 0.65 -15.39 -0.35
C ARG A 169 1.79 -14.58 0.24
N ASP A 170 1.60 -13.28 0.45
CA ASP A 170 2.61 -12.42 1.08
C ASP A 170 2.74 -12.77 2.58
N PHE A 171 1.64 -13.11 3.28
CA PHE A 171 1.69 -13.62 4.66
C PHE A 171 2.39 -14.97 4.78
N ALA A 172 2.10 -15.92 3.89
CA ALA A 172 2.77 -17.22 3.86
C ALA A 172 4.29 -17.04 3.64
N ALA A 173 4.67 -16.19 2.69
CA ALA A 173 6.07 -15.85 2.44
C ALA A 173 6.74 -15.20 3.66
N LEU A 174 6.03 -14.32 4.38
CA LEU A 174 6.56 -13.73 5.61
C LEU A 174 6.76 -14.80 6.70
N GLY A 175 5.82 -15.72 6.85
CA GLY A 175 5.91 -16.85 7.79
C GLY A 175 7.13 -17.74 7.50
N GLU A 176 7.34 -18.12 6.23
CA GLU A 176 8.51 -18.88 5.80
C GLU A 176 9.83 -18.18 6.15
N ARG A 177 9.89 -16.85 6.02
CA ARG A 177 11.10 -16.04 6.26
C ARG A 177 11.35 -15.89 7.76
N SER A 178 10.29 -15.91 8.56
CA SER A 178 10.40 -15.91 10.02
C SER A 178 11.05 -17.18 10.56
N LEU A 179 10.82 -18.34 9.94
CA LEU A 179 11.42 -19.61 10.36
C LEU A 179 12.93 -19.69 10.12
N GLN A 180 13.47 -18.82 9.26
CA GLN A 180 14.90 -18.79 8.90
C GLN A 180 15.72 -17.89 9.84
N GLN A 181 15.13 -17.33 10.89
CA GLN A 181 15.83 -16.53 11.89
C GLN A 181 16.18 -17.41 13.10
N GLU A 182 17.48 -17.61 13.34
CA GLU A 182 18.00 -18.41 14.46
C GLU A 182 17.72 -17.75 15.84
N ASP A 183 17.56 -16.43 15.88
CA ASP A 183 17.32 -15.63 17.11
C ASP A 183 15.86 -15.18 17.29
N ALA A 184 14.89 -16.01 16.94
CA ALA A 184 13.47 -15.63 17.05
C ALA A 184 12.96 -15.67 18.51
N ALA A 185 13.21 -14.59 19.26
CA ALA A 185 12.40 -14.23 20.42
C ALA A 185 11.85 -12.82 20.22
N TRP A 186 10.51 -12.67 20.20
CA TRP A 186 9.85 -11.36 20.20
C TRP A 186 10.15 -10.65 21.52
N THR A 187 11.28 -9.94 21.58
CA THR A 187 11.74 -9.14 22.72
C THR A 187 11.75 -7.66 22.36
N LEU A 188 11.33 -6.81 23.30
CA LEU A 188 11.36 -5.34 23.19
C LEU A 188 12.61 -4.79 23.89
#